data_AF-A0A949TQT6-F1
#
_entry.id   AF-A0A949TQT6-F1
#
_cell.length_a   1.000
_cell.length_b   1.000
_cell.length_c   1.000
_cell.angle_alpha   90.00
_cell.angle_beta   90.00
_cell.angle_gamma   90.00
#
_symmetry.space_group_name_H-M   'P 1'
#
loop_
_entity.id
_entity.type
_entity.pdbx_description
1 polymer ?
#
loop_
_entity_poly.entity_id
_entity_poly.type
_entity_poly.pdbx_seq_one_letter_code
_entity_poly.pdbx_strand_id
1 'polypeptide(L)'
;MKLVKYLYKMRKKNLLLILGGIYIFTLVTFGVIYWKVANESAGEFFIFQNDINMNTKVNIFKKNLKIKIYNKDFNNIISRLITFEEYKRPLVRLRSDKDKNMYFFAFDKPLGENWAEYYYLLFNGQGITHMKIENVEESNVNNMTSTYKLNVSLYKILDKNNNENYMIFRKEESRKLQKVRSITIWIKDYPIIYEELFKGKDHLYPTSFYFMKIMENSVSFLDDSPLVLKSVANGKFKYPFWNFLYFSAVTITTLGYGDILPNSTMVRVLVMFETIFGVVIIGMFASCLFWNNK
;
A
#
# COMPACT_ATOMS: atom_id res chain seq x y z
N MET A 1 45.54 24.57 19.67
CA MET A 1 45.65 25.78 20.53
C MET A 1 45.18 27.08 19.87
N LYS A 2 45.51 27.38 18.60
CA LYS A 2 45.03 28.61 17.89
C LYS A 2 43.51 28.65 17.69
N LEU A 3 42.88 27.52 17.36
CA LEU A 3 41.42 27.43 17.12
C LEU A 3 40.59 27.76 18.38
N VAL A 4 41.02 27.27 19.54
CA VAL A 4 40.35 27.50 20.83
C VAL A 4 40.42 28.98 21.23
N LYS A 5 41.57 29.64 21.02
CA LYS A 5 41.70 31.10 21.26
C LYS A 5 40.80 31.93 20.33
N TYR A 6 40.61 31.48 19.09
CA TYR A 6 39.71 32.15 18.14
C TYR A 6 38.23 32.01 18.55
N LEU A 7 37.81 30.80 18.97
CA LEU A 7 36.45 30.54 19.44
C LEU A 7 36.09 31.39 20.67
N TYR A 8 37.02 31.55 21.62
CA TYR A 8 36.82 32.38 22.81
C TYR A 8 36.65 33.87 22.50
N LYS A 9 37.27 34.36 21.42
CA LYS A 9 37.18 35.76 20.99
C LYS A 9 35.90 36.06 20.18
N MET A 10 35.16 35.04 19.79
CA MET A 10 33.93 35.21 19.02
C MET A 10 32.77 35.69 19.91
N ARG A 11 31.88 36.50 19.31
CA ARG A 11 30.62 36.87 19.95
C ARG A 11 29.77 35.62 20.18
N LYS A 12 29.18 35.50 21.38
CA LYS A 12 28.25 34.42 21.79
C LYS A 12 27.25 34.04 20.70
N LYS A 13 26.62 35.03 20.05
CA LYS A 13 25.67 34.82 18.94
C LYS A 13 26.26 34.01 17.78
N ASN A 14 27.50 34.28 17.39
CA ASN A 14 28.16 33.56 16.29
C ASN A 14 28.50 32.12 16.70
N LEU A 15 28.90 31.90 17.95
CA LEU A 15 29.18 30.55 18.45
C LEU A 15 27.92 29.68 18.47
N LEU A 16 26.79 30.23 18.93
CA LEU A 16 25.49 29.55 18.91
C LEU A 16 25.04 29.24 17.48
N LEU A 17 25.23 30.15 16.52
CA LEU A 17 24.92 29.90 15.11
C LEU A 17 25.78 28.77 14.53
N ILE A 18 27.08 28.73 14.85
CA ILE A 18 27.97 27.65 14.41
C ILE A 18 27.54 26.32 15.01
N LEU A 19 27.27 26.26 16.32
CA LEU A 19 26.83 25.03 16.99
C LEU A 19 25.48 24.54 16.44
N GLY A 20 24.53 25.45 16.19
CA GLY A 20 23.27 25.12 15.52
C GLY A 20 23.48 24.60 14.09
N GLY A 21 24.41 25.20 13.34
CA GLY A 21 24.81 24.73 12.02
C GLY A 21 25.44 23.33 12.05
N ILE A 22 26.35 23.06 13.01
CA ILE A 22 26.96 21.74 13.21
C ILE A 22 25.90 20.69 13.58
N TYR A 23 24.93 21.06 14.42
CA TYR A 23 23.81 20.18 14.78
C TYR A 23 22.99 19.79 13.55
N ILE A 24 22.53 20.76 12.75
CA ILE A 24 21.75 20.51 11.53
C ILE A 24 22.57 19.69 10.53
N PHE A 25 23.86 20.03 10.36
CA PHE A 25 24.75 19.30 9.47
C PHE A 25 24.90 17.83 9.89
N THR A 26 25.09 17.57 11.19
CA THR A 26 25.20 16.21 11.74
C THR A 26 23.92 15.43 11.47
N LEU A 27 22.76 16.01 11.80
CA LEU A 27 21.43 15.40 11.60
C LEU A 27 21.19 15.05 10.12
N VAL A 28 21.44 15.98 9.19
CA VAL A 28 21.24 15.72 7.76
C VAL A 28 22.23 14.66 7.25
N THR A 29 23.49 14.72 7.69
CA THR A 29 24.53 13.80 7.22
C THR A 29 24.22 12.36 7.64
N PHE A 30 23.90 12.12 8.91
CA PHE A 30 23.51 10.79 9.39
C PHE A 30 22.19 10.33 8.76
N GLY A 31 21.20 11.22 8.62
CA GLY A 31 19.96 10.93 7.89
C GLY A 31 20.20 10.45 6.45
N VAL A 32 21.12 11.08 5.71
CA VAL A 32 21.52 10.65 4.35
C VAL A 32 22.26 9.30 4.39
N ILE A 33 23.16 9.09 5.35
CA ILE A 33 23.89 7.81 5.50
C ILE A 33 22.90 6.68 5.75
N TYR A 34 22.00 6.81 6.73
CA TYR A 34 21.01 5.76 7.02
C TYR A 34 20.09 5.50 5.85
N TRP A 35 19.63 6.54 5.15
CA TRP A 35 18.81 6.37 3.97
C TRP A 35 19.51 5.61 2.86
N LYS A 36 20.80 5.87 2.60
CA LYS A 36 21.59 5.10 1.63
C LYS A 36 21.70 3.64 2.06
N VAL A 37 22.15 3.40 3.30
CA VAL A 37 22.33 2.05 3.85
C VAL A 37 21.03 1.26 3.79
N ALA A 38 19.89 1.86 4.14
CA ALA A 38 18.60 1.18 4.07
C ALA A 38 18.19 0.80 2.66
N ASN A 39 18.43 1.66 1.67
CA ASN A 39 18.07 1.36 0.28
C ASN A 39 19.04 0.37 -0.37
N GLU A 40 20.33 0.40 -0.04
CA GLU A 40 21.34 -0.55 -0.53
C GLU A 40 21.14 -1.95 0.07
N SER A 41 20.75 -2.03 1.34
CA SER A 41 20.45 -3.30 2.03
C SER A 41 19.01 -3.79 1.88
N ALA A 42 18.20 -3.14 1.03
CA ALA A 42 16.76 -3.41 0.92
C ALA A 42 16.01 -3.45 2.28
N GLY A 43 16.50 -2.67 3.25
CA GLY A 43 15.96 -2.56 4.60
C GLY A 43 16.44 -3.62 5.59
N GLU A 44 17.21 -4.64 5.19
CA GLU A 44 17.61 -5.75 6.08
C GLU A 44 18.41 -5.30 7.31
N PHE A 45 19.11 -4.16 7.20
CA PHE A 45 19.91 -3.60 8.29
C PHE A 45 19.09 -2.81 9.31
N PHE A 46 17.78 -2.72 9.12
CA PHE A 46 16.86 -2.03 10.00
C PHE A 46 15.65 -2.91 10.32
N ILE A 47 15.12 -2.77 11.53
CA ILE A 47 13.79 -3.27 11.89
C ILE A 47 12.84 -2.09 11.84
N PHE A 48 11.73 -2.24 11.13
CA PHE A 48 10.71 -1.21 11.01
C PHE A 48 9.47 -1.65 11.76
N GLN A 49 8.87 -0.75 12.53
CA GLN A 49 7.51 -0.97 13.01
C GLN A 49 6.56 -1.09 11.82
N ASN A 50 5.52 -1.92 11.97
CA ASN A 50 4.64 -2.38 10.88
C ASN A 50 4.10 -1.24 10.00
N ASP A 51 3.82 -0.08 10.59
CA ASP A 51 3.09 1.00 9.93
C ASP A 51 3.97 2.11 9.32
N ILE A 52 5.25 2.21 9.69
CA ILE A 52 6.08 3.37 9.35
C ILE A 52 6.25 3.58 7.84
N ASN A 53 6.23 2.47 7.08
CA ASN A 53 6.34 2.48 5.63
C ASN A 53 5.00 2.19 4.94
N MET A 54 3.88 2.10 5.66
CA MET A 54 2.59 1.67 5.11
C MET A 54 2.10 2.61 4.01
N ASN A 55 2.14 3.93 4.25
CA ASN A 55 1.74 4.92 3.24
C ASN A 55 2.62 4.84 1.97
N THR A 56 3.93 4.60 2.14
CA THR A 56 4.84 4.40 1.02
C THR A 56 4.49 3.14 0.24
N LYS A 57 4.24 2.03 0.94
CA LYS A 57 3.80 0.76 0.35
C LYS A 57 2.52 0.96 -0.48
N VAL A 58 1.49 1.56 0.10
CA VAL A 58 0.21 1.84 -0.58
C VAL A 58 0.41 2.72 -1.83
N ASN A 59 1.21 3.78 -1.73
CA ASN A 59 1.46 4.68 -2.86
C ASN A 59 2.20 3.97 -4.01
N ILE A 60 3.17 3.11 -3.70
CA ILE A 60 3.94 2.37 -4.70
C ILE A 60 3.10 1.27 -5.32
N PHE A 61 2.27 0.58 -4.53
CA PHE A 61 1.29 -0.38 -5.02
C PHE A 61 0.39 0.25 -6.10
N LYS A 62 -0.21 1.40 -5.78
CA LYS A 62 -1.07 2.15 -6.72
C LYS A 62 -0.31 2.63 -7.94
N LYS A 63 0.92 3.12 -7.77
CA LYS A 63 1.77 3.57 -8.87
C LYS A 63 2.10 2.42 -9.84
N ASN A 64 2.47 1.25 -9.34
CA ASN A 64 2.83 0.08 -10.15
C ASN A 64 1.64 -0.44 -10.96
N LEU A 65 0.42 -0.34 -10.41
CA LEU A 65 -0.83 -0.70 -11.09
C LEU A 65 -1.46 0.46 -11.88
N LYS A 66 -0.82 1.64 -11.93
CA LYS A 66 -1.32 2.85 -12.59
C LYS A 66 -2.72 3.30 -12.10
N ILE A 67 -3.04 3.05 -10.83
CA ILE A 67 -4.32 3.39 -10.22
C ILE A 67 -4.36 4.87 -9.84
N LYS A 68 -5.28 5.64 -10.44
CA LYS A 68 -5.47 7.08 -10.21
C LYS A 68 -6.65 7.39 -9.27
N ILE A 69 -6.79 6.60 -8.20
CA ILE A 69 -7.87 6.76 -7.20
C ILE A 69 -7.30 7.47 -5.97
N TYR A 70 -7.90 8.58 -5.54
CA TYR A 70 -7.49 9.30 -4.33
C TYR A 70 -8.62 9.20 -3.28
N ASN A 71 -8.76 8.02 -2.68
CA ASN A 71 -9.78 7.73 -1.68
C ASN A 71 -9.11 7.11 -0.44
N LYS A 72 -9.50 7.57 0.76
CA LYS A 72 -8.95 7.10 2.04
C LYS A 72 -9.29 5.63 2.32
N ASP A 73 -10.53 5.23 2.07
CA ASP A 73 -11.00 3.84 2.24
C ASP A 73 -10.25 2.90 1.29
N PHE A 74 -10.01 3.34 0.06
CA PHE A 74 -9.19 2.57 -0.89
C PHE A 74 -7.74 2.41 -0.43
N ASN A 75 -7.15 3.42 0.20
CA ASN A 75 -5.81 3.28 0.79
C ASN A 75 -5.84 2.34 2.01
N ASN A 76 -6.88 2.44 2.85
CA ASN A 76 -7.04 1.60 4.04
C ASN A 76 -7.20 0.12 3.69
N ILE A 77 -7.94 -0.22 2.63
CA ILE A 77 -8.10 -1.62 2.22
C ILE A 77 -6.77 -2.22 1.74
N ILE A 78 -5.93 -1.45 1.04
CA ILE A 78 -4.58 -1.90 0.65
C ILE A 78 -3.72 -2.12 1.90
N SER A 79 -3.78 -1.22 2.89
CA SER A 79 -3.10 -1.41 4.18
C SER A 79 -3.57 -2.69 4.87
N ARG A 80 -4.88 -2.94 4.91
CA ARG A 80 -5.45 -4.19 5.47
C ARG A 80 -4.92 -5.42 4.76
N LEU A 81 -4.87 -5.44 3.42
CA LEU A 81 -4.30 -6.56 2.66
C LEU A 81 -2.85 -6.86 3.06
N ILE A 82 -2.04 -5.83 3.34
CA ILE A 82 -0.66 -5.99 3.81
C ILE A 82 -0.64 -6.52 5.25
N THR A 83 -1.43 -5.94 6.15
CA THR A 83 -1.48 -6.33 7.57
C THR A 83 -1.99 -7.76 7.77
N PHE A 84 -2.98 -8.20 7.00
CA PHE A 84 -3.51 -9.57 7.00
C PHE A 84 -2.65 -10.57 6.21
N GLU A 85 -1.47 -10.14 5.76
CA GLU A 85 -0.49 -10.97 5.06
C GLU A 85 -1.02 -11.68 3.81
N GLU A 86 -2.01 -11.09 3.12
CA GLU A 86 -2.60 -11.66 1.90
C GLU A 86 -1.57 -11.83 0.77
N TYR A 87 -0.44 -11.12 0.86
CA TYR A 87 0.70 -11.27 -0.04
C TYR A 87 1.46 -12.60 0.08
N LYS A 88 1.28 -13.35 1.18
CA LYS A 88 1.87 -14.68 1.39
C LYS A 88 1.01 -15.79 0.77
N ARG A 89 -0.21 -15.49 0.34
CA ARG A 89 -1.14 -16.45 -0.27
C ARG A 89 -0.50 -17.17 -1.47
N PRO A 90 -0.66 -18.50 -1.61
CA PRO A 90 -0.14 -19.22 -2.78
C PRO A 90 -0.91 -18.82 -4.05
N LEU A 91 -0.17 -18.38 -5.06
CA LEU A 91 -0.69 -17.95 -6.35
C LEU A 91 -0.33 -18.97 -7.43
N VAL A 92 -1.31 -19.38 -8.23
CA VAL A 92 -1.10 -20.20 -9.41
C VAL A 92 -1.46 -19.39 -10.64
N ARG A 93 -0.56 -19.38 -11.62
CA ARG A 93 -0.81 -18.75 -12.92
C ARG A 93 -1.24 -19.84 -13.90
N LEU A 94 -2.48 -19.79 -14.33
CA LEU A 94 -3.02 -20.75 -15.30
C LEU A 94 -3.31 -20.03 -16.61
N ARG A 95 -2.95 -20.69 -17.71
CA ARG A 95 -3.39 -20.29 -19.04
C ARG A 95 -4.68 -21.01 -19.35
N SER A 96 -5.71 -20.27 -19.74
CA SER A 96 -6.96 -20.88 -20.18
C SER A 96 -6.83 -21.32 -21.64
N ASP A 97 -7.16 -22.58 -21.91
CA ASP A 97 -7.02 -23.19 -23.24
C ASP A 97 -7.95 -22.55 -24.28
N LYS A 98 -9.09 -22.00 -23.85
CA LYS A 98 -10.10 -21.40 -24.75
C LYS A 98 -9.70 -20.01 -25.26
N ASP A 99 -9.11 -19.17 -24.42
CA ASP A 99 -8.91 -17.73 -24.69
C ASP A 99 -7.44 -17.30 -24.65
N LYS A 100 -6.50 -18.24 -24.41
CA LYS A 100 -5.04 -18.03 -24.32
C LYS A 100 -4.60 -17.01 -23.25
N ASN A 101 -5.54 -16.47 -22.48
CA ASN A 101 -5.31 -15.48 -21.44
C ASN A 101 -4.67 -16.14 -20.21
N MET A 102 -3.88 -15.35 -19.51
CA MET A 102 -3.27 -15.73 -18.24
C MET A 102 -4.14 -15.24 -17.09
N TYR A 103 -4.50 -16.15 -16.20
CA TYR A 103 -5.31 -15.86 -15.02
C TYR A 103 -4.55 -16.25 -13.76
N PHE A 104 -4.73 -15.46 -12.70
CA PHE A 104 -4.13 -15.71 -11.39
C PHE A 104 -5.19 -16.28 -10.47
N PHE A 105 -4.87 -17.42 -9.86
CA PHE A 105 -5.76 -18.13 -8.95
C PHE A 105 -5.16 -18.22 -7.55
N ALA A 106 -6.02 -18.05 -6.55
CA ALA A 106 -5.77 -18.44 -5.17
C ALA A 106 -5.95 -19.97 -5.07
N PHE A 107 -4.94 -20.66 -4.57
CA PHE A 107 -4.97 -22.13 -4.48
C PHE A 107 -5.47 -22.66 -3.12
N ASP A 108 -5.43 -21.83 -2.09
CA ASP A 108 -5.72 -22.19 -0.70
C ASP A 108 -7.22 -22.07 -0.38
N LYS A 109 -7.77 -20.87 -0.54
CA LYS A 109 -9.15 -20.51 -0.18
C LYS A 109 -9.68 -19.42 -1.12
N PRO A 110 -11.00 -19.17 -1.15
CA PRO A 110 -11.55 -18.02 -1.84
C PRO A 110 -10.93 -16.70 -1.39
N LEU A 111 -11.01 -15.66 -2.22
CA LEU A 111 -10.35 -14.38 -2.00
C LEU A 111 -10.76 -13.74 -0.67
N GLY A 112 -12.01 -13.91 -0.25
CA GLY A 112 -12.53 -13.39 1.02
C GLY A 112 -12.83 -11.88 0.99
N GLU A 113 -13.29 -11.37 2.12
CA GLU A 113 -13.85 -10.02 2.25
C GLU A 113 -12.86 -8.91 1.88
N ASN A 114 -11.60 -9.01 2.31
CA ASN A 114 -10.61 -7.94 2.08
C ASN A 114 -10.35 -7.71 0.57
N TRP A 115 -10.22 -8.79 -0.21
CA TRP A 115 -10.04 -8.68 -1.67
C TRP A 115 -11.34 -8.31 -2.38
N ALA A 116 -12.49 -8.75 -1.88
CA ALA A 116 -13.78 -8.35 -2.40
C ALA A 116 -14.01 -6.83 -2.26
N GLU A 117 -13.74 -6.29 -1.08
CA GLU A 117 -13.82 -4.86 -0.79
C GLU A 117 -12.79 -4.07 -1.62
N TYR A 118 -11.57 -4.59 -1.79
CA TYR A 118 -10.55 -3.99 -2.67
C TYR A 118 -11.07 -3.83 -4.10
N TYR A 119 -11.60 -4.89 -4.71
CA TYR A 119 -12.09 -4.84 -6.08
C TYR A 119 -13.34 -3.97 -6.21
N TYR A 120 -14.23 -3.99 -5.21
CA TYR A 120 -15.40 -3.12 -5.17
C TYR A 120 -15.01 -1.64 -5.15
N LEU A 121 -14.10 -1.24 -4.25
CA LEU A 121 -13.61 0.14 -4.16
C LEU A 121 -12.79 0.55 -5.39
N LEU A 122 -12.03 -0.37 -5.99
CA LEU A 122 -11.33 -0.16 -7.26
C LEU A 122 -12.31 0.16 -8.38
N PHE A 123 -13.40 -0.60 -8.50
CA PHE A 123 -14.41 -0.41 -9.54
C PHE A 123 -15.19 0.88 -9.34
N ASN A 124 -15.61 1.15 -8.10
CA ASN A 124 -16.27 2.41 -7.75
C ASN A 124 -15.38 3.63 -8.07
N GLY A 125 -14.09 3.56 -7.73
CA GLY A 125 -13.12 4.62 -8.07
C GLY A 125 -12.82 4.76 -9.57
N GLN A 126 -13.14 3.76 -10.39
CA GLN A 126 -13.11 3.82 -11.86
C GLN A 126 -14.44 4.33 -12.46
N GLY A 127 -15.45 4.63 -11.63
CA GLY A 127 -16.79 5.03 -12.05
C GLY A 127 -17.64 3.87 -12.55
N ILE A 128 -17.24 2.62 -12.31
CA ILE A 128 -18.05 1.43 -12.61
C ILE A 128 -19.09 1.30 -11.52
N THR A 129 -20.36 1.36 -11.91
CA THR A 129 -21.49 1.36 -10.97
C THR A 129 -22.35 0.12 -11.12
N HIS A 130 -22.44 -0.47 -12.31
CA HIS A 130 -23.33 -1.59 -12.61
C HIS A 130 -22.60 -2.78 -13.23
N MET A 131 -23.19 -3.96 -13.06
CA MET A 131 -22.72 -5.20 -13.63
C MET A 131 -23.89 -6.04 -14.17
N LYS A 132 -23.57 -6.88 -15.15
CA LYS A 132 -24.46 -7.91 -15.67
C LYS A 132 -23.68 -9.21 -15.82
N ILE A 133 -24.22 -10.31 -15.32
CA ILE A 133 -23.66 -11.64 -15.54
C ILE A 133 -24.24 -12.16 -16.85
N GLU A 134 -23.38 -12.37 -17.85
CA GLU A 134 -23.79 -12.75 -19.21
C GLU A 134 -23.97 -14.25 -19.36
N ASN A 135 -23.04 -15.02 -18.81
CA ASN A 135 -23.11 -16.47 -18.81
C ASN A 135 -22.39 -17.05 -17.58
N VAL A 136 -22.74 -18.30 -17.28
CA VAL A 136 -22.12 -19.11 -16.25
C VAL A 136 -21.84 -20.47 -16.86
N GLU A 137 -20.59 -20.88 -16.81
CA GLU A 137 -20.13 -22.19 -17.27
C GLU A 137 -19.56 -22.96 -16.07
N GLU A 138 -20.04 -24.18 -15.85
CA GLU A 138 -19.38 -25.08 -14.90
C GLU A 138 -18.03 -25.53 -15.48
N SER A 139 -16.99 -25.46 -14.66
CA SER A 139 -15.61 -25.75 -15.03
C SER A 139 -14.97 -26.56 -13.91
N ASN A 140 -14.35 -27.70 -14.23
CA ASN A 140 -13.59 -28.47 -13.25
C ASN A 140 -12.13 -28.01 -13.32
N VAL A 141 -11.78 -26.99 -12.52
CA VAL A 141 -10.37 -26.54 -12.40
C VAL A 141 -9.56 -27.52 -11.53
N ASN A 142 -10.20 -28.34 -10.70
CA ASN A 142 -9.58 -29.42 -9.95
C ASN A 142 -10.59 -30.51 -9.56
N ASN A 143 -10.12 -31.75 -9.32
CA ASN A 143 -10.98 -32.93 -9.08
C ASN A 143 -11.80 -32.94 -7.76
N MET A 144 -11.72 -31.89 -6.93
CA MET A 144 -12.32 -31.88 -5.59
C MET A 144 -13.50 -30.92 -5.37
N THR A 145 -13.72 -29.92 -6.24
CA THR A 145 -14.88 -28.99 -6.14
C THR A 145 -15.23 -28.39 -7.51
N SER A 146 -16.52 -28.31 -7.85
CA SER A 146 -16.98 -27.61 -9.05
C SER A 146 -16.67 -26.12 -8.94
N THR A 147 -16.02 -25.56 -9.97
CA THR A 147 -15.79 -24.12 -10.08
C THR A 147 -16.64 -23.56 -11.19
N TYR A 148 -17.18 -22.36 -11.00
CA TYR A 148 -18.06 -21.76 -11.99
C TYR A 148 -17.37 -20.56 -12.60
N LYS A 149 -17.25 -20.57 -13.93
CA LYS A 149 -16.71 -19.47 -14.74
C LYS A 149 -17.86 -18.52 -15.08
N LEU A 150 -17.85 -17.33 -14.48
CA LEU A 150 -18.81 -16.26 -14.72
C LEU A 150 -18.19 -15.24 -15.66
N ASN A 151 -18.85 -14.94 -16.79
CA ASN A 151 -18.51 -13.75 -17.58
C ASN A 151 -19.41 -12.59 -17.16
N VAL A 152 -18.78 -11.50 -16.72
CA VAL A 152 -19.46 -10.33 -16.18
C VAL A 152 -19.14 -9.11 -17.04
N SER A 153 -20.16 -8.46 -17.57
CA SER A 153 -20.07 -7.15 -18.21
C SER A 153 -20.20 -6.05 -17.17
N LEU A 154 -19.31 -5.06 -17.20
CA LEU A 154 -19.26 -3.92 -16.29
C LEU A 154 -19.67 -2.64 -17.01
N TYR A 155 -20.42 -1.78 -16.32
CA TYR A 155 -21.05 -0.60 -16.89
C TYR A 155 -20.85 0.61 -15.97
N LYS A 156 -20.85 1.79 -16.60
CA LYS A 156 -20.93 3.10 -15.93
C LYS A 156 -22.21 3.80 -16.35
N ILE A 157 -22.83 4.55 -15.44
CA ILE A 157 -23.96 5.41 -15.78
C ILE A 157 -23.44 6.66 -16.51
N LEU A 158 -24.15 7.09 -17.56
CA LEU A 158 -23.82 8.29 -18.33
C LEU A 158 -24.28 9.57 -17.62
N ASP A 159 -25.42 9.53 -16.94
CA ASP A 159 -26.01 10.66 -16.22
C ASP A 159 -25.68 10.62 -14.72
N LYS A 160 -25.02 11.65 -14.20
CA LYS A 160 -24.45 11.64 -12.83
C LYS A 160 -25.47 11.99 -11.73
N ASN A 161 -26.74 11.62 -11.89
CA ASN A 161 -27.67 11.70 -10.78
C ASN A 161 -27.36 10.58 -9.78
N ASN A 162 -26.80 10.95 -8.62
CA ASN A 162 -26.32 10.00 -7.60
C ASN A 162 -27.37 8.96 -7.15
N ASN A 163 -28.66 9.25 -7.28
CA ASN A 163 -29.75 8.35 -6.90
C ASN A 163 -29.87 7.12 -7.82
N GLU A 164 -29.38 7.18 -9.06
CA GLU A 164 -29.46 6.07 -10.02
C GLU A 164 -28.40 4.99 -9.77
N ASN A 165 -27.39 5.25 -8.93
CA ASN A 165 -26.31 4.29 -8.64
C ASN A 165 -26.78 2.99 -7.95
N TYR A 166 -27.98 3.02 -7.35
CA TYR A 166 -28.56 1.89 -6.62
C TYR A 166 -29.77 1.28 -7.35
N MET A 167 -30.10 1.76 -8.55
CA MET A 167 -31.26 1.29 -9.31
C MET A 167 -30.92 0.04 -10.13
N ILE A 168 -31.88 -0.87 -10.27
CA ILE A 168 -31.77 -1.99 -11.21
C ILE A 168 -32.34 -1.53 -12.54
N PHE A 169 -31.56 -1.64 -13.62
CA PHE A 169 -31.99 -1.26 -14.96
C PHE A 169 -32.40 -2.48 -15.77
N ARG A 170 -33.47 -2.36 -16.55
CA ARG A 170 -33.77 -3.35 -17.60
C ARG A 170 -32.84 -3.16 -18.79
N LYS A 171 -32.56 -4.21 -19.58
CA LYS A 171 -31.75 -4.10 -20.81
C LYS A 171 -32.22 -2.99 -21.75
N GLU A 172 -33.51 -2.74 -21.83
CA GLU A 172 -34.12 -1.70 -22.67
C GLU A 172 -33.68 -0.28 -22.26
N GLU A 173 -33.36 -0.08 -20.97
CA GLU A 173 -32.85 1.17 -20.41
C GLU A 173 -31.32 1.27 -20.49
N SER A 174 -30.65 0.30 -21.11
CA SER A 174 -29.19 0.28 -21.29
C SER A 174 -28.63 1.50 -22.00
N ARG A 175 -29.46 2.29 -22.71
CA ARG A 175 -29.05 3.57 -23.31
C ARG A 175 -28.51 4.57 -22.27
N LYS A 176 -28.90 4.43 -20.99
CA LYS A 176 -28.37 5.24 -19.88
C LYS A 176 -26.99 4.78 -19.38
N LEU A 177 -26.55 3.58 -19.76
CA LEU A 177 -25.33 2.94 -19.27
C LEU A 177 -24.36 2.66 -20.42
N GLN A 178 -23.09 2.99 -20.21
CA GLN A 178 -22.03 2.64 -21.15
C GLN A 178 -21.28 1.41 -20.64
N LYS A 179 -21.19 0.37 -21.48
CA LYS A 179 -20.33 -0.80 -21.20
C LYS A 179 -18.87 -0.34 -21.17
N VAL A 180 -18.18 -0.66 -20.08
CA VAL A 180 -16.77 -0.31 -19.85
C VAL A 180 -15.86 -1.44 -20.31
N ARG A 181 -16.12 -2.66 -19.82
CA ARG A 181 -15.36 -3.88 -20.15
C ARG A 181 -16.13 -5.12 -19.73
N SER A 182 -15.64 -6.29 -20.14
CA SER A 182 -16.06 -7.58 -19.58
C SER A 182 -14.90 -8.20 -18.81
N ILE A 183 -15.22 -8.89 -17.73
CA ILE A 183 -14.27 -9.64 -16.89
C ILE A 183 -14.77 -11.07 -16.73
N THR A 184 -13.85 -11.97 -16.41
CA THR A 184 -14.16 -13.35 -16.09
C THR A 184 -13.78 -13.63 -14.66
N ILE A 185 -14.68 -14.27 -13.92
CA ILE A 185 -14.50 -14.59 -12.50
C ILE A 185 -14.73 -16.08 -12.33
N TRP A 186 -13.84 -16.75 -11.64
CA TRP A 186 -14.02 -18.13 -11.21
C TRP A 186 -14.42 -18.13 -9.76
N ILE A 187 -15.57 -18.70 -9.45
CA ILE A 187 -16.03 -18.84 -8.07
C ILE A 187 -16.05 -20.30 -7.68
N LYS A 188 -15.66 -20.55 -6.43
CA LYS A 188 -15.83 -21.86 -5.81
C LYS A 188 -17.25 -21.91 -5.29
N ASP A 189 -17.99 -22.96 -5.67
CA ASP A 189 -19.40 -23.17 -5.34
C ASP A 189 -20.34 -22.09 -5.91
N TYR A 190 -21.21 -22.48 -6.84
CA TYR A 190 -22.16 -21.52 -7.42
C TYR A 190 -23.23 -21.15 -6.40
N PRO A 191 -23.47 -19.86 -6.14
CA PRO A 191 -24.52 -19.47 -5.22
C PRO A 191 -25.90 -19.82 -5.78
N ILE A 192 -26.68 -20.59 -5.03
CA ILE A 192 -28.11 -20.86 -5.31
C ILE A 192 -28.87 -19.54 -5.55
N ILE A 193 -28.49 -18.49 -4.81
CA ILE A 193 -29.01 -17.13 -4.93
C ILE A 193 -28.96 -16.61 -6.37
N TYR A 194 -27.99 -17.00 -7.19
CA TYR A 194 -28.01 -16.61 -8.59
C TYR A 194 -29.21 -17.19 -9.34
N GLU A 195 -29.45 -18.49 -9.18
CA GLU A 195 -30.52 -19.17 -9.88
C GLU A 195 -31.89 -18.58 -9.52
N GLU A 196 -32.06 -18.15 -8.28
CA GLU A 196 -33.29 -17.52 -7.80
C GLU A 196 -33.45 -16.05 -8.23
N LEU A 197 -32.37 -15.25 -8.16
CA LEU A 197 -32.47 -13.80 -8.35
C LEU A 197 -32.16 -13.31 -9.77
N PHE A 198 -31.34 -14.02 -10.54
CA PHE A 198 -30.75 -13.53 -11.79
C PHE A 198 -31.09 -14.39 -13.01
N LYS A 199 -31.45 -15.67 -12.84
CA LYS A 199 -31.78 -16.58 -13.94
C LYS A 199 -33.00 -16.06 -14.72
N GLY A 200 -32.82 -15.81 -16.01
CA GLY A 200 -33.89 -15.34 -16.91
C GLY A 200 -34.18 -13.83 -16.86
N LYS A 201 -33.45 -13.05 -16.06
CA LYS A 201 -33.63 -11.59 -15.93
C LYS A 201 -32.51 -10.85 -16.67
N ASP A 202 -32.83 -10.22 -17.80
CA ASP A 202 -31.90 -9.36 -18.55
C ASP A 202 -31.81 -7.96 -17.91
N HIS A 203 -31.33 -7.92 -16.67
CA HIS A 203 -31.19 -6.70 -15.87
C HIS A 203 -29.72 -6.37 -15.59
N LEU A 204 -29.43 -5.09 -15.43
CA LEU A 204 -28.16 -4.58 -14.96
C LEU A 204 -28.32 -4.23 -13.48
N TYR A 205 -27.45 -4.80 -12.65
CA TYR A 205 -27.52 -4.65 -11.21
C TYR A 205 -26.42 -3.73 -10.72
N PRO A 206 -26.67 -2.89 -9.69
CA PRO A 206 -25.63 -2.16 -9.01
C PRO A 206 -24.52 -3.09 -8.51
N THR A 207 -23.27 -2.67 -8.65
CA THR A 207 -22.11 -3.39 -8.11
C THR A 207 -22.22 -3.56 -6.59
N SER A 208 -22.82 -2.60 -5.88
CA SER A 208 -23.08 -2.68 -4.44
C SER A 208 -23.99 -3.84 -4.03
N PHE A 209 -24.79 -4.39 -4.96
CA PHE A 209 -25.79 -5.40 -4.64
C PHE A 209 -25.19 -6.78 -4.39
N TYR A 210 -24.38 -7.30 -5.34
CA TYR A 210 -23.90 -8.69 -5.26
C TYR A 210 -22.43 -8.86 -5.64
N PHE A 211 -21.77 -7.83 -6.17
CA PHE A 211 -20.38 -7.94 -6.63
C PHE A 211 -19.42 -8.36 -5.50
N MET A 212 -19.58 -7.79 -4.31
CA MET A 212 -18.75 -8.15 -3.16
C MET A 212 -18.90 -9.64 -2.82
N LYS A 213 -20.11 -10.19 -2.81
CA LYS A 213 -20.31 -11.62 -2.49
C LYS A 213 -19.73 -12.54 -3.56
N ILE A 214 -19.82 -12.15 -4.84
CA ILE A 214 -19.15 -12.87 -5.94
C ILE A 214 -17.63 -12.88 -5.71
N MET A 215 -17.04 -11.72 -5.43
CA MET A 215 -15.60 -11.61 -5.26
C MET A 215 -15.09 -12.28 -3.99
N GLU A 216 -15.85 -12.27 -2.90
CA GLU A 216 -15.53 -12.95 -1.65
C GLU A 216 -15.36 -14.46 -1.88
N ASN A 217 -16.21 -15.05 -2.73
CA ASN A 217 -16.19 -16.47 -3.09
C ASN A 217 -15.37 -16.77 -4.37
N SER A 218 -14.76 -15.73 -4.97
CA SER A 218 -13.88 -15.89 -6.12
C SER A 218 -12.62 -16.65 -5.72
N VAL A 219 -12.11 -17.48 -6.63
CA VAL A 219 -10.78 -18.08 -6.56
C VAL A 219 -9.82 -17.45 -7.56
N SER A 220 -10.29 -16.54 -8.42
CA SER A 220 -9.47 -15.83 -9.41
C SER A 220 -9.32 -14.35 -9.07
N PHE A 221 -8.11 -13.83 -9.20
CA PHE A 221 -7.84 -12.39 -9.18
C PHE A 221 -8.17 -11.77 -10.55
N LEU A 222 -8.50 -10.48 -10.55
CA LEU A 222 -8.92 -9.76 -11.76
C LEU A 222 -7.77 -9.04 -12.47
N ASP A 223 -6.58 -8.99 -11.85
CA ASP A 223 -5.41 -8.24 -12.30
C ASP A 223 -4.13 -8.71 -11.56
N ASP A 224 -3.01 -8.03 -11.82
CA ASP A 224 -1.70 -8.30 -11.21
C ASP A 224 -1.58 -7.81 -9.74
N SER A 225 -2.67 -7.34 -9.13
CA SER A 225 -2.67 -6.83 -7.75
C SER A 225 -1.98 -7.74 -6.74
N PRO A 226 -2.22 -9.06 -6.67
CA PRO A 226 -1.56 -9.91 -5.68
C PRO A 226 -0.03 -9.99 -5.88
N LEU A 227 0.46 -9.92 -7.12
CA LEU A 227 1.89 -9.91 -7.42
C LEU A 227 2.54 -8.60 -6.98
N VAL A 228 1.89 -7.48 -7.27
CA VAL A 228 2.36 -6.15 -6.85
C VAL A 228 2.33 -6.04 -5.33
N LEU A 229 1.28 -6.55 -4.68
CA LEU A 229 1.17 -6.61 -3.22
C LEU A 229 2.36 -7.36 -2.61
N LYS A 230 2.70 -8.55 -3.15
CA LYS A 230 3.87 -9.33 -2.74
C LYS A 230 5.19 -8.61 -2.95
N SER A 231 5.36 -7.94 -4.09
CA SER A 231 6.57 -7.15 -4.35
C SER A 231 6.73 -6.04 -3.31
N VAL A 232 5.67 -5.28 -3.04
CA VAL A 232 5.70 -4.12 -2.15
C VAL A 232 5.82 -4.53 -0.68
N ALA A 233 5.11 -5.58 -0.26
CA ALA A 233 5.17 -6.10 1.11
C ALA A 233 6.56 -6.60 1.46
N ASN A 234 7.24 -7.27 0.53
CA ASN A 234 8.60 -7.81 0.70
C ASN A 234 9.71 -6.76 0.60
N GLY A 235 9.41 -5.46 0.73
CA GLY A 235 10.44 -4.43 0.76
C GLY A 235 11.06 -4.07 -0.58
N LYS A 236 10.50 -4.51 -1.72
CA LYS A 236 10.99 -4.12 -3.06
C LYS A 236 10.54 -2.70 -3.42
N PHE A 237 10.92 -1.73 -2.60
CA PHE A 237 10.66 -0.32 -2.82
C PHE A 237 11.78 0.55 -2.26
N LYS A 238 11.86 1.79 -2.76
CA LYS A 238 12.77 2.79 -2.24
C LYS A 238 12.20 3.41 -0.96
N TYR A 239 12.91 3.27 0.15
CA TYR A 239 12.51 3.85 1.41
C TYR A 239 12.59 5.38 1.36
N PRO A 240 11.65 6.09 2.02
CA PRO A 240 11.60 7.55 1.99
C PRO A 240 12.73 8.15 2.84
N PHE A 241 13.38 9.18 2.31
CA PHE A 241 14.46 9.90 3.00
C PHE A 241 14.01 10.47 4.35
N TRP A 242 12.80 11.02 4.41
CA TRP A 242 12.27 11.66 5.62
C TRP A 242 12.17 10.72 6.82
N ASN A 243 11.93 9.42 6.61
CA ASN A 243 11.91 8.45 7.72
C ASN A 243 13.30 8.33 8.37
N PHE A 244 14.39 8.43 7.61
CA PHE A 244 15.74 8.34 8.14
C PHE A 244 16.28 9.67 8.67
N LEU A 245 15.81 10.79 8.13
CA LEU A 245 16.04 12.09 8.74
C LEU A 245 15.36 12.18 10.11
N TYR A 246 14.14 11.67 10.21
CA TYR A 246 13.43 11.48 11.48
C TYR A 246 14.18 10.53 12.42
N PHE A 247 14.63 9.37 11.93
CA PHE A 247 15.42 8.42 12.72
C PHE A 247 16.70 9.07 13.30
N SER A 248 17.41 9.86 12.49
CA SER A 248 18.55 10.66 12.95
C SER A 248 18.15 11.68 14.01
N ALA A 249 17.05 12.41 13.80
CA ALA A 249 16.56 13.39 14.77
C ALA A 249 16.17 12.78 16.12
N VAL A 250 15.51 11.62 16.14
CA VAL A 250 15.15 10.94 17.41
C VAL A 250 16.35 10.26 18.08
N THR A 251 17.39 9.93 17.29
CA THR A 251 18.65 9.36 17.80
C THR A 251 19.53 10.44 18.44
N ILE A 252 19.71 11.59 17.76
CA ILE A 252 20.55 12.70 18.24
C ILE A 252 19.95 13.37 19.49
N THR A 253 18.62 13.35 19.62
CA THR A 253 17.88 13.86 20.80
C THR A 253 17.71 12.80 21.89
N THR A 254 18.32 11.62 21.72
CA THR A 254 18.25 10.48 22.65
C THR A 254 16.83 10.03 22.99
N LEU A 255 15.86 10.33 22.13
CA LEU A 255 14.45 10.10 22.39
C LEU A 255 14.04 8.68 22.01
N GLY A 256 14.49 8.20 20.85
CA GLY A 256 14.43 6.78 20.47
C GLY A 256 13.06 6.10 20.57
N TYR A 257 12.02 6.64 19.91
CA TYR A 257 10.66 6.07 19.94
C TYR A 257 10.55 4.58 19.57
N GLY A 258 11.51 4.06 18.78
CA GLY A 258 11.55 2.65 18.40
C GLY A 258 10.84 2.31 17.09
N ASP A 259 10.36 3.30 16.32
CA ASP A 259 9.72 3.03 15.02
C ASP A 259 10.69 2.46 13.96
N ILE A 260 11.98 2.78 14.09
CA ILE A 260 13.11 2.23 13.32
C ILE A 260 14.18 1.81 14.31
N LEU A 261 14.66 0.56 14.22
CA LEU A 261 15.76 0.07 15.04
C LEU A 261 16.93 -0.46 14.18
N PRO A 262 18.19 -0.32 14.64
CA PRO A 262 19.34 -0.86 13.93
C PRO A 262 19.44 -2.39 14.09
N ASN A 263 19.40 -3.11 12.97
CA ASN A 263 19.45 -4.57 12.94
C ASN A 263 20.87 -5.13 12.69
N SER A 264 21.77 -4.35 12.07
CA SER A 264 23.14 -4.76 11.79
C SER A 264 24.17 -4.09 12.69
N THR A 265 25.30 -4.77 12.95
CA THR A 265 26.40 -4.24 13.74
C THR A 265 26.92 -2.92 13.20
N MET A 266 27.02 -2.79 11.87
CA MET A 266 27.47 -1.55 11.21
C MET A 266 26.55 -0.38 11.57
N VAL A 267 25.23 -0.55 11.45
CA VAL A 267 24.27 0.54 11.76
C VAL A 267 24.27 0.84 13.25
N ARG A 268 24.40 -0.16 14.12
CA ARG A 268 24.53 0.07 15.57
C ARG A 268 25.76 0.92 15.92
N VAL A 269 26.89 0.69 15.25
CA VAL A 269 28.09 1.52 15.43
C VAL A 269 27.87 2.95 14.96
N LEU A 270 27.22 3.16 13.81
CA LEU A 270 26.86 4.51 13.34
C LEU A 270 25.96 5.25 14.34
N VAL A 271 24.94 4.58 14.86
CA VAL A 271 24.03 5.12 15.89
C VAL A 271 24.80 5.51 17.15
N MET A 272 25.71 4.65 17.63
CA MET A 272 26.54 4.97 18.81
C MET A 272 27.36 6.25 18.59
N PHE A 273 28.00 6.40 17.42
CA PHE A 273 28.74 7.61 17.10
C PHE A 273 27.83 8.84 17.03
N GLU A 274 26.70 8.75 16.33
CA GLU A 274 25.74 9.84 16.20
C GLU A 274 25.25 10.33 17.57
N THR A 275 24.87 9.41 18.46
CA THR A 275 24.39 9.76 19.79
C THR A 275 25.46 10.48 20.61
N ILE A 276 26.72 10.01 20.57
CA ILE A 276 27.83 10.68 21.27
C ILE A 276 28.03 12.11 20.73
N PHE A 277 28.10 12.27 19.40
CA PHE A 277 28.24 13.59 18.78
C PHE A 277 27.06 14.52 19.12
N GLY A 278 25.83 14.00 19.05
CA GLY A 278 24.61 14.73 19.35
C GLY A 278 24.58 15.30 20.76
N VAL A 279 24.81 14.44 21.75
CA VAL A 279 24.81 14.82 23.17
C VAL A 279 25.89 15.88 23.44
N VAL A 280 27.09 15.74 22.87
CA VAL A 280 28.15 16.73 23.00
C VAL A 280 27.74 18.08 22.41
N ILE A 281 27.18 18.10 21.19
CA ILE A 281 26.74 19.34 20.53
C ILE A 281 25.65 20.04 21.35
N ILE A 282 24.64 19.29 21.80
CA ILE A 282 23.54 19.83 22.62
C ILE A 282 24.07 20.38 23.94
N GLY A 283 24.95 19.64 24.62
CA GLY A 283 25.58 20.07 25.87
C GLY A 283 26.44 21.34 25.71
N MET A 284 27.21 21.42 24.62
CA MET A 284 27.99 22.62 24.27
C MET A 284 27.08 23.82 23.95
N PHE A 285 25.98 23.58 23.22
CA PHE A 285 25.01 24.62 22.90
C PHE A 285 24.36 25.19 24.17
N ALA A 286 23.87 24.31 25.05
CA ALA A 286 23.28 24.72 26.33
C ALA A 286 24.30 25.46 27.21
N SER A 287 25.52 24.95 27.32
CA SER A 287 26.59 25.60 28.08
C SER A 287 26.91 27.00 27.53
N CYS A 288 26.99 27.16 26.21
CA CYS A 288 27.18 28.49 25.59
C CYS A 288 25.97 29.41 25.81
N LEU A 289 24.75 28.88 25.76
CA LEU A 289 23.52 29.64 25.96
C LEU A 289 23.48 30.27 27.35
N PHE A 290 23.87 29.53 28.38
CA PHE A 290 23.89 30.01 29.77
C PHE A 290 25.21 30.65 30.20
N TRP A 291 26.23 30.64 29.34
CA TRP A 291 27.46 31.38 29.57
C TRP A 291 27.16 32.88 29.66
N ASN A 292 27.29 33.44 30.87
CA ASN A 292 27.22 34.87 31.13
C ASN A 292 28.65 35.42 31.22
N ASN A 293 28.98 36.34 30.31
CA ASN A 293 30.17 37.19 30.48
C ASN A 293 29.81 38.25 31.52
N LYS A 294 30.20 38.03 32.78
CA LYS A 294 30.49 39.14 33.68
C LYS A 294 31.83 39.74 33.27
#